data_AF-R5BF68-F1
#
_entry.id   AF-R5BF68-F1
#
_cell.length_a   1.000
_cell.length_b   1.000
_cell.length_c   1.000
_cell.angle_alpha   90.00
_cell.angle_beta   90.00
_cell.angle_gamma   90.00
#
_symmetry.space_group_name_H-M   'P 1'
#
loop_
_entity.id
_entity.type
_entity.pdbx_description
1 polymer ?
#
loop_
_entity_poly.entity_id
_entity_poly.type
_entity_poly.pdbx_seq_one_letter_code
_entity_poly.pdbx_strand_id
1 'polypeptide(L)' 'MKRLDPTTLKALNVALSAGFSLLVSILGCLAIGRGLDYLFDASPWFTLIGGLVGGLGGLYSLYLRVVS' A
#
# COMPACT_ATOMS: atom_id res chain seq x y z
N MET A 1 -20.19 -2.05 28.03
CA MET A 1 -19.48 -1.82 26.75
C MET A 1 -19.32 -0.32 26.58
N LYS A 2 -18.09 0.20 26.60
CA LYS A 2 -17.81 1.64 26.43
C LYS A 2 -18.25 2.01 25.00
N ARG A 3 -19.24 2.90 24.86
CA ARG A 3 -19.72 3.31 23.53
C ARG A 3 -18.55 3.98 22.82
N LEU A 4 -18.12 3.45 21.69
CA LEU A 4 -17.10 4.11 20.88
C LEU A 4 -17.69 5.41 20.36
N ASP A 5 -17.02 6.50 20.68
CA ASP A 5 -17.39 7.80 20.16
C ASP A 5 -17.36 7.78 18.62
N PRO A 6 -18.32 8.41 17.95
CA PRO A 6 -18.41 8.43 16.50
C PRO A 6 -17.17 9.05 15.83
N THR A 7 -16.41 9.87 16.55
CA THR A 7 -15.11 10.42 16.14
C THR A 7 -14.03 9.34 16.08
N THR A 8 -13.96 8.45 17.06
CA THR A 8 -13.01 7.32 17.10
C THR A 8 -13.29 6.34 15.95
N LEU A 9 -14.56 6.07 15.65
CA LEU A 9 -14.94 5.23 14.51
C LEU A 9 -14.57 5.87 13.15
N LYS A 10 -14.75 7.18 13.02
CA LYS A 10 -14.32 7.91 11.80
C LYS A 10 -12.81 7.88 11.63
N ALA A 11 -12.06 8.17 12.69
CA ALA A 11 -10.60 8.14 12.66
C ALA A 11 -10.07 6.74 12.31
N LEU A 12 -10.68 5.70 12.86
CA LEU A 12 -10.35 4.32 12.54
C LEU A 12 -10.61 3.99 11.06
N ASN A 13 -11.78 4.37 10.52
CA ASN A 13 -12.09 4.14 9.12
C ASN A 13 -11.12 4.86 8.17
N VAL A 14 -10.70 6.08 8.49
CA VAL A 14 -9.71 6.83 7.70
C VAL A 14 -8.35 6.13 7.72
N ALA A 15 -7.89 5.74 8.91
CA ALA A 15 -6.62 5.02 9.06
C ALA A 15 -6.65 3.66 8.33
N LEU A 16 -7.76 2.93 8.42
CA LEU A 16 -7.92 1.63 7.75
C LEU A 16 -7.97 1.79 6.23
N SER A 17 -8.70 2.78 5.72
CA SER A 17 -8.76 3.10 4.29
C SER A 17 -7.38 3.47 3.74
N ALA A 18 -6.62 4.28 4.47
CA ALA A 18 -5.27 4.68 4.11
C ALA A 18 -4.32 3.47 4.10
N GLY A 19 -4.32 2.68 5.16
CA GLY A 19 -3.51 1.47 5.27
C GLY A 19 -3.85 0.42 4.20
N PHE A 20 -5.15 0.23 3.91
CA PHE A 20 -5.59 -0.69 2.86
C PHE A 20 -5.16 -0.23 1.46
N SER A 21 -5.26 1.07 1.17
CA SER A 21 -4.80 1.62 -0.11
C SER A 21 -3.31 1.40 -0.32
N LEU A 22 -2.52 1.61 0.75
CA LEU A 22 -1.07 1.39 0.73
C LEU A 22 -0.73 -0.09 0.57
N LEU A 23 -1.44 -0.98 1.26
CA LEU A 23 -1.28 -2.43 1.14
C LEU A 23 -1.61 -2.92 -0.28
N VAL A 24 -2.70 -2.43 -0.88
CA VAL A 24 -3.07 -2.75 -2.27
C VAL A 24 -2.01 -2.25 -3.25
N SER A 25 -1.48 -1.04 -3.04
CA SER A 25 -0.38 -0.50 -3.86
C SER A 25 0.87 -1.39 -3.80
N ILE A 26 1.31 -1.76 -2.59
CA ILE A 26 2.46 -2.65 -2.41
C ILE A 26 2.21 -4.00 -3.08
N LEU A 27 1.09 -4.67 -2.77
CA LEU A 27 0.78 -5.99 -3.31
C LEU A 27 0.62 -5.97 -4.83
N GLY A 28 0.00 -4.93 -5.39
CA GLY A 28 -0.14 -4.77 -6.84
C GLY A 28 1.21 -4.69 -7.54
N CYS A 29 2.11 -3.82 -7.05
CA CYS A 29 3.45 -3.71 -7.62
C CYS A 29 4.31 -4.95 -7.37
N LEU A 30 4.16 -5.63 -6.23
CA LEU A 30 4.85 -6.89 -5.94
C LEU A 30 4.39 -8.03 -6.86
N ALA A 31 3.08 -8.13 -7.11
CA ALA A 31 2.52 -9.15 -8.01
C ALA A 31 2.99 -8.93 -9.45
N ILE A 32 3.01 -7.67 -9.91
CA ILE A 32 3.56 -7.31 -11.23
C ILE A 32 5.06 -7.62 -11.30
N GLY A 33 5.83 -7.20 -10.29
CA GLY A 33 7.27 -7.48 -10.21
C GLY A 33 7.58 -8.97 -10.21
N ARG A 34 6.78 -9.77 -9.49
CA ARG A 34 6.94 -11.23 -9.45
C ARG A 34 6.53 -11.89 -10.76
N GLY A 35 5.48 -11.40 -11.43
CA GLY A 35 5.11 -11.86 -12.77
C GLY A 35 6.22 -11.60 -13.79
N LEU A 36 6.85 -10.42 -13.72
CA LEU A 36 7.99 -10.06 -14.57
C LEU A 36 9.23 -10.93 -14.27
N ASP A 37 9.56 -11.15 -12.99
CA ASP A 37 10.67 -12.04 -12.62
C ASP A 37 10.46 -13.46 -13.19
N TYR A 38 9.24 -14.00 -13.13
CA TYR A 38 8.91 -15.30 -13.72
C TYR A 38 8.98 -15.32 -15.25
N LEU A 39 8.59 -14.23 -15.92
CA LEU A 39 8.60 -14.16 -17.39
C LEU A 39 10.03 -14.03 -17.95
N PHE A 40 10.92 -13.35 -17.24
CA PHE A 40 12.29 -13.11 -17.66
C PHE A 40 13.30 -14.09 -17.05
N ASP A 41 12.83 -15.09 -16.29
CA ASP A 41 13.65 -16.02 -15.49
C ASP A 41 14.75 -15.30 -14.69
N ALA A 42 14.41 -14.09 -14.25
CA ALA A 42 15.32 -13.20 -13.56
C ALA A 42 15.32 -13.53 -12.08
N SER A 43 16.47 -13.39 -11.42
CA SER A 43 16.52 -13.36 -9.96
C SER A 43 15.56 -12.28 -9.43
N PRO A 44 15.05 -12.34 -8.18
CA PRO A 44 13.87 -11.60 -7.69
C PRO A 44 14.06 -10.07 -7.53
N TRP A 45 14.67 -9.44 -8.53
CA TRP A 45 15.01 -8.04 -8.62
C TRP A 45 13.79 -7.21 -9.01
N PHE A 46 12.96 -7.66 -9.94
CA PHE A 46 11.74 -6.93 -10.30
C PHE A 46 10.71 -6.97 -9.18
N THR A 47 10.66 -8.06 -8.40
CA THR A 47 9.85 -8.14 -7.17
C THR A 47 10.36 -7.14 -6.12
N LEU A 48 11.67 -7.03 -5.91
CA LEU A 48 12.27 -6.07 -4.97
C LEU A 48 12.00 -4.62 -5.37
N ILE A 49 12.22 -4.30 -6.65
CA ILE A 49 11.96 -2.96 -7.20
C ILE A 49 10.46 -2.65 -7.16
N GLY A 50 9.61 -3.62 -7.53
CA GLY A 50 8.15 -3.49 -7.45
C GLY A 50 7.67 -3.23 -6.03
N GLY A 51 8.20 -3.94 -5.03
CA GLY A 51 7.90 -3.69 -3.62
C GLY A 51 8.33 -2.30 -3.15
N LEU A 52 9.53 -1.85 -3.53
CA LEU A 52 10.04 -0.51 -3.21
C LEU A 52 9.20 0.60 -3.85
N VAL A 53 8.86 0.46 -5.14
CA VAL A 53 8.03 1.41 -5.88
C VAL A 53 6.61 1.43 -5.31
N GLY A 54 6.01 0.27 -5.05
CA GLY A 54 4.67 0.16 -4.46
C GLY A 54 4.60 0.74 -3.05
N GLY A 55 5.65 0.57 -2.25
CA GLY A 55 5.76 1.11 -0.89
C GLY A 55 5.98 2.62 -0.87
N LEU A 56 6.98 3.12 -1.59
CA LEU A 56 7.27 4.55 -1.67
C LEU A 56 6.15 5.32 -2.39
N GLY A 57 5.63 4.77 -3.48
CA GLY A 57 4.49 5.35 -4.21
C GLY A 57 3.19 5.34 -3.41
N GLY A 58 2.93 4.26 -2.66
CA GLY A 58 1.79 4.17 -1.75
C GLY A 58 1.89 5.18 -0.59
N LEU A 59 3.07 5.31 0.03
CA LEU A 59 3.35 6.32 1.05
C LEU A 59 3.21 7.75 0.51
N TYR A 60 3.73 8.02 -0.69
CA TYR A 60 3.62 9.33 -1.33
C TYR A 60 2.16 9.70 -1.64
N SER A 61 1.37 8.73 -2.09
CA SER A 61 -0.07 8.92 -2.33
C SER A 61 -0.83 9.24 -1.03
N LEU A 62 -0.47 8.59 0.08
CA LEU A 62 -1.03 8.93 1.40
C LEU A 62 -0.59 10.32 1.87
N TYR A 63 0.68 10.66 1.67
CA TYR A 63 1.21 11.98 2.00
C TYR A 63 0.44 13.09 1.26
N LEU A 64 0.26 12.94 -0.06
CA LEU A 64 -0.53 13.88 -0.87
C LEU A 64 -1.97 13.99 -0.35
N ARG A 65 -2.59 12.88 0.06
CA ARG A 65 -3.96 12.87 0.61
C ARG A 65 -4.10 13.60 1.95
N VAL A 66 -3.01 13.70 2.72
CA VAL A 66 -2.99 14.39 4.02
C VAL A 66 -2.61 15.86 3.86
N VAL A 67 -1.75 16.18 2.89
CA VAL A 67 -1.20 17.52 2.69
C VAL A 67 -2.02 18.37 1.71
N SER A 68 -2.72 17.77 0.75
CA SER A 68 -3.63 18.49 -0.16
C SER A 68 -5.01 18.71 0.45
#